data_AF-A0A9W6XNY2-F1
#
_entry.id   AF-A0A9W6XNY2-F1
#
_cell.length_a   1.000
_cell.length_b   1.000
_cell.length_c   1.000
_cell.angle_alpha   90.00
_cell.angle_beta   90.00
_cell.angle_gamma   90.00
#
_symmetry.space_group_name_H-M   'P 1'
#
loop_
_entity.id
_entity.type
_entity.pdbx_description
1 polymer ?
#
loop_
_entity_poly.entity_id
_entity_poly.type
_entity_poly.pdbx_seq_one_letter_code
_entity_poly.pdbx_strand_id
1 'polypeptide(L)'
;MELVKPITYDHDLIELAEKIGVHLDDIFESSETTQPLPKKGSFLILMRQPNMDVGHWVCVYDGEYFDSMGEAAPTKFGIGRYNPKQFQGTYGDYCGPFCMLWLYSEQYKRSDVFKNMKDLNLSILY
;
A
#
# COMPACT_ATOMS: atom_id res chain seq x y z
N MET A 1 -8.80 -20.83 4.33
CA MET A 1 -8.76 -19.52 3.65
C MET A 1 -7.31 -19.11 3.54
N GLU A 2 -6.85 -18.77 2.34
CA GLU A 2 -5.48 -18.31 2.12
C GLU A 2 -5.47 -16.78 2.25
N LEU A 3 -4.83 -16.26 3.30
CA LEU A 3 -4.85 -14.82 3.62
C LEU A 3 -3.87 -14.00 2.80
N VAL A 4 -2.77 -14.62 2.38
CA VAL A 4 -1.78 -14.00 1.50
C VAL A 4 -2.02 -14.60 0.13
N LYS A 5 -2.75 -13.88 -0.71
CA LYS A 5 -3.12 -14.31 -2.05
C LYS A 5 -2.95 -13.14 -3.03
N PRO A 6 -2.75 -13.43 -4.33
CA PRO A 6 -2.83 -12.41 -5.36
C PRO A 6 -4.28 -11.90 -5.45
N ILE A 7 -4.45 -10.62 -5.80
CA ILE A 7 -5.76 -9.94 -5.95
C ILE A 7 -6.60 -10.08 -4.67
N THR A 8 -6.51 -9.07 -3.81
CA THR A 8 -7.26 -9.01 -2.54
C THR A 8 -8.43 -8.06 -2.61
N TYR A 9 -9.52 -8.42 -1.92
CA TYR A 9 -10.59 -7.49 -1.58
C TYR A 9 -10.30 -6.80 -0.24
N ASP A 10 -11.07 -5.77 0.08
CA ASP A 10 -11.02 -5.08 1.37
C ASP A 10 -11.16 -6.03 2.57
N HIS A 11 -12.13 -6.95 2.54
CA HIS A 11 -12.35 -7.92 3.62
C HIS A 11 -11.17 -8.88 3.82
N ASP A 12 -10.46 -9.25 2.75
CA ASP A 12 -9.25 -10.08 2.87
C ASP A 12 -8.14 -9.33 3.63
N LEU A 13 -7.97 -8.04 3.34
CA LEU A 13 -6.97 -7.19 3.96
C LEU A 13 -7.33 -6.83 5.40
N ILE A 14 -8.61 -6.63 5.70
CA ILE A 14 -9.10 -6.44 7.07
C ILE A 14 -8.80 -7.70 7.90
N GLU A 15 -9.14 -8.90 7.40
CA GLU A 15 -8.86 -10.14 8.14
C GLU A 15 -7.34 -10.36 8.31
N LEU A 16 -6.54 -10.06 7.28
CA LEU A 16 -5.08 -10.15 7.39
C LEU A 16 -4.55 -9.16 8.43
N ALA A 17 -5.03 -7.91 8.44
CA ALA A 17 -4.66 -6.87 9.39
C ALA A 17 -4.94 -7.33 10.83
N GLU A 18 -6.13 -7.87 11.09
CA GLU A 18 -6.50 -8.42 12.41
C GLU A 18 -5.55 -9.53 12.86
N LYS A 19 -5.16 -10.45 11.97
CA LYS A 19 -4.28 -11.57 12.34
C LYS A 19 -2.83 -11.17 12.59
N ILE A 20 -2.34 -10.13 11.93
CA ILE A 20 -0.96 -9.62 12.14
C ILE A 20 -0.91 -8.46 13.14
N GLY A 21 -2.06 -8.05 13.68
CA GLY A 21 -2.18 -6.95 14.64
C GLY A 21 -1.95 -5.57 14.03
N VAL A 22 -2.17 -5.39 12.74
CA VAL A 22 -2.13 -4.06 12.09
C VAL A 22 -3.45 -3.35 12.35
N HIS A 23 -3.38 -2.12 12.84
CA HIS A 23 -4.54 -1.26 12.98
C HIS A 23 -4.80 -0.51 11.66
N LEU A 24 -6.06 -0.44 11.25
CA LEU A 24 -6.53 0.37 10.12
C LEU A 24 -7.58 1.35 10.65
N ASP A 25 -7.36 2.64 10.40
CA ASP A 25 -8.29 3.70 10.77
C ASP A 25 -9.41 3.85 9.74
N ASP A 26 -9.09 3.68 8.45
CA ASP A 26 -10.08 3.80 7.36
C ASP A 26 -9.59 3.12 6.06
N ILE A 27 -10.53 2.89 5.14
CA ILE A 27 -10.28 2.41 3.78
C ILE A 27 -10.93 3.37 2.78
N PHE A 28 -10.13 3.93 1.88
CA PHE A 28 -10.59 4.88 0.88
C PHE A 28 -10.64 4.26 -0.51
N GLU A 29 -11.59 4.74 -1.32
CA GLU A 29 -11.53 4.61 -2.77
C GLU A 29 -11.00 5.90 -3.38
N SER A 30 -10.00 5.77 -4.25
CA SER A 30 -9.27 6.92 -4.80
C SER A 30 -10.17 7.88 -5.57
N SER A 31 -11.20 7.39 -6.25
CA SER A 31 -12.16 8.20 -7.03
C SER A 31 -13.07 9.06 -6.14
N GLU A 32 -13.31 8.64 -4.90
CA GLU A 32 -14.15 9.32 -3.91
C GLU A 32 -13.35 10.30 -3.05
N THR A 33 -12.01 10.19 -3.06
CA THR A 33 -11.11 11.05 -2.31
C THR A 33 -10.98 12.41 -2.99
N THR A 34 -11.78 13.39 -2.52
CA THR A 34 -11.83 14.76 -3.06
C THR A 34 -11.04 15.78 -2.23
N GLN A 35 -10.57 15.40 -1.05
CA GLN A 35 -9.78 16.23 -0.14
C GLN A 35 -8.48 15.53 0.26
N PRO A 36 -7.45 16.28 0.71
CA PRO A 36 -6.24 15.70 1.25
C PRO A 36 -6.55 14.72 2.39
N LEU A 37 -5.78 13.64 2.47
CA LEU A 37 -5.93 12.63 3.51
C LEU A 37 -5.48 13.17 4.88
N PRO A 38 -5.99 12.62 5.99
CA PRO A 38 -5.49 12.94 7.32
C PRO A 38 -3.98 12.72 7.43
N LYS A 39 -3.30 13.60 8.17
CA LYS A 39 -1.84 13.52 8.37
C LYS A 39 -1.39 12.42 9.33
N LYS A 40 -2.31 11.88 10.12
CA LYS A 40 -2.07 10.82 11.11
C LYS A 40 -3.06 9.69 10.88
N GLY A 41 -2.63 8.48 11.19
CA GLY A 41 -3.43 7.26 11.04
C GLY A 41 -2.89 6.32 9.98
N SER A 42 -3.54 5.16 9.89
CA SER A 42 -3.21 4.01 9.06
C SER A 42 -4.35 3.76 8.08
N PHE A 43 -4.10 3.94 6.79
CA PHE A 43 -5.15 3.91 5.77
C PHE A 43 -4.80 2.95 4.64
N LEU A 44 -5.81 2.23 4.15
CA LEU A 44 -5.75 1.59 2.84
C LEU A 44 -6.43 2.47 1.80
N ILE A 45 -5.93 2.44 0.59
CA ILE A 45 -6.52 3.17 -0.53
C ILE A 45 -6.57 2.23 -1.73
N LEU A 46 -7.76 2.05 -2.27
CA LEU A 46 -7.93 1.39 -3.55
C LEU A 46 -7.74 2.42 -4.67
N MET A 47 -6.72 2.21 -5.49
CA MET A 47 -6.46 3.00 -6.68
C MET A 47 -7.17 2.35 -7.86
N ARG A 48 -8.24 2.97 -8.34
CA ARG A 48 -9.08 2.42 -9.41
C ARG A 48 -9.42 3.49 -10.43
N GLN A 49 -9.23 3.17 -11.70
CA GLN A 49 -9.74 4.02 -12.77
C GLN A 49 -11.27 3.88 -12.88
N PRO A 50 -11.98 4.91 -13.37
CA PRO A 50 -13.40 4.79 -13.64
C PRO A 50 -13.70 3.55 -14.50
N ASN A 51 -14.70 2.76 -14.09
CA ASN A 51 -15.18 1.55 -14.78
C ASN A 51 -14.22 0.34 -14.79
N MET A 52 -13.26 0.25 -13.86
CA MET A 52 -12.46 -0.96 -13.67
C MET A 52 -12.91 -1.75 -12.43
N ASP A 53 -13.08 -3.07 -12.56
CA ASP A 53 -13.42 -3.93 -11.43
C ASP A 53 -12.21 -4.16 -10.50
N VAL A 54 -11.01 -4.23 -11.08
CA VAL A 54 -9.75 -4.45 -10.36
C VAL A 54 -8.96 -3.15 -10.29
N GLY A 55 -8.44 -2.86 -9.10
CA GLY A 55 -7.58 -1.71 -8.85
C GLY A 55 -6.22 -2.13 -8.27
N HIS A 56 -5.51 -1.16 -7.74
CA HIS A 56 -4.21 -1.31 -7.10
C HIS A 56 -4.28 -0.82 -5.65
N TRP A 57 -3.86 -1.64 -4.70
CA TRP A 57 -3.84 -1.25 -3.29
C TRP A 57 -2.57 -0.48 -2.96
N VAL A 58 -2.75 0.64 -2.28
CA VAL A 58 -1.68 1.44 -1.68
C VAL A 58 -2.06 1.75 -0.23
N CYS A 59 -1.10 2.18 0.58
CA CYS A 59 -1.39 2.53 1.96
C CYS A 59 -0.65 3.76 2.45
N VAL A 60 -1.13 4.30 3.55
CA VAL A 60 -0.57 5.49 4.21
C VAL A 60 -0.45 5.21 5.69
N TYR A 61 0.68 5.60 6.28
CA TYR A 61 0.85 5.63 7.73
C TYR A 61 1.47 6.96 8.15
N ASP A 62 0.79 7.70 9.03
CA ASP A 62 1.28 8.98 9.58
C ASP A 62 1.85 9.96 8.54
N GLY A 63 1.14 10.04 7.40
CA GLY A 63 1.48 10.95 6.31
C GLY A 63 2.70 10.53 5.49
N GLU A 64 3.04 9.24 5.52
CA GLU A 64 3.98 8.59 4.61
C GLU A 64 3.23 7.58 3.74
N TYR A 65 3.44 7.66 2.43
CA TYR A 65 2.75 6.84 1.44
C TYR A 65 3.60 5.65 1.01
N PHE A 66 2.95 4.52 0.82
CA PHE A 66 3.58 3.32 0.32
C PHE A 66 2.81 2.76 -0.87
N ASP A 67 3.56 2.63 -1.96
CA ASP A 67 3.20 1.84 -3.12
C ASP A 67 4.25 0.74 -3.27
N SER A 68 3.81 -0.52 -3.35
CA SER A 68 4.71 -1.65 -3.56
C SER A 68 5.45 -1.59 -4.90
N MET A 69 5.00 -0.76 -5.84
CA MET A 69 5.66 -0.46 -7.11
C MET A 69 6.64 0.72 -7.02
N GLY A 70 6.74 1.41 -5.86
CA GLY A 70 7.66 2.53 -5.65
C GLY A 70 7.18 3.87 -6.23
N GLU A 71 5.90 3.97 -6.62
CA GLU A 71 5.33 5.19 -7.20
C GLU A 71 4.99 6.24 -6.12
N ALA A 72 5.05 7.51 -6.52
CA ALA A 72 4.67 8.62 -5.65
C ALA A 72 3.14 8.73 -5.48
N ALA A 73 2.71 9.28 -4.34
CA ALA A 73 1.30 9.53 -4.09
C ALA A 73 0.71 10.54 -5.10
N PRO A 74 -0.54 10.35 -5.56
CA PRO A 74 -1.30 11.39 -6.23
C PRO A 74 -1.33 12.70 -5.42
N THR A 75 -1.11 13.83 -6.08
CA THR A 75 -1.05 15.15 -5.43
C THR A 75 -2.30 15.49 -4.61
N LYS A 76 -3.47 15.01 -5.03
CA LYS A 76 -4.75 15.19 -4.33
C LYS A 76 -4.76 14.63 -2.90
N PHE A 77 -3.95 13.62 -2.60
CA PHE A 77 -3.84 13.08 -1.24
C PHE A 77 -3.09 14.02 -0.30
N GLY A 78 -2.34 14.99 -0.83
CA GLY A 78 -1.57 15.94 -0.02
C GLY A 78 -0.43 15.29 0.76
N ILE A 79 0.13 14.18 0.26
CA ILE A 79 1.24 13.45 0.87
C ILE A 79 2.49 13.60 -0.01
N GLY A 80 3.59 14.05 0.59
CA GLY A 80 4.86 14.26 -0.12
C GLY A 80 5.96 13.26 0.22
N ARG A 81 5.82 12.53 1.33
CA ARG A 81 6.78 11.49 1.75
C ARG A 81 6.28 10.14 1.25
N TYR A 82 7.17 9.39 0.62
CA TYR A 82 6.87 8.03 0.17
C TYR A 82 8.14 7.20 0.07
N ASN A 83 7.97 5.88 0.02
CA ASN A 83 9.04 4.93 -0.24
C ASN A 83 9.19 4.71 -1.76
N PRO A 84 10.30 5.10 -2.40
CA PRO A 84 10.49 4.95 -3.85
C PRO A 84 11.00 3.56 -4.25
N LYS A 85 11.24 2.65 -3.30
CA LYS A 85 11.74 1.31 -3.58
C LYS A 85 10.63 0.46 -4.17
N GLN A 86 10.93 -0.22 -5.28
CA GLN A 86 10.00 -1.13 -5.93
C GLN A 86 10.17 -2.53 -5.35
N PHE A 87 9.13 -3.06 -4.70
CA PHE A 87 9.12 -4.40 -4.11
C PHE A 87 8.37 -5.43 -4.96
N GLN A 88 7.49 -4.97 -5.85
CA GLN A 88 6.82 -5.81 -6.84
C GLN A 88 6.90 -5.19 -8.24
N GLY A 89 6.86 -6.05 -9.26
CA GLY A 89 6.75 -5.60 -10.65
C GLY A 89 5.40 -4.94 -10.93
N THR A 90 5.34 -4.15 -12.00
CA THR A 90 4.11 -3.45 -12.46
C THR A 90 2.92 -4.38 -12.70
N TYR A 91 3.19 -5.65 -13.05
CA TYR A 91 2.17 -6.68 -13.28
C TYR A 91 2.04 -7.67 -12.11
N GLY A 92 2.51 -7.27 -10.92
CA GLY A 92 2.42 -8.08 -9.70
C GLY A 92 1.08 -7.89 -8.99
N ASP A 93 0.49 -9.00 -8.57
CA ASP A 93 -0.87 -9.03 -7.99
C ASP A 93 -0.91 -8.97 -6.46
N TYR A 94 0.21 -8.64 -5.79
CA TYR A 94 0.36 -8.72 -4.34
C TYR A 94 0.41 -7.34 -3.64
N CYS A 95 -0.07 -6.28 -4.29
CA CYS A 95 -0.05 -4.92 -3.73
C CYS A 95 -0.72 -4.82 -2.36
N GLY A 96 -1.86 -5.49 -2.16
CA GLY A 96 -2.57 -5.53 -0.88
C GLY A 96 -1.73 -6.16 0.25
N PRO A 97 -1.23 -7.41 0.10
CA PRO A 97 -0.32 -8.01 1.08
C PRO A 97 0.95 -7.20 1.35
N PHE A 98 1.52 -6.53 0.34
CA PHE A 98 2.64 -5.62 0.56
C PHE A 98 2.27 -4.40 1.41
N CYS A 99 1.07 -3.84 1.22
CA CYS A 99 0.56 -2.78 2.10
C CYS A 99 0.47 -3.27 3.56
N MET A 100 -0.07 -4.46 3.79
CA MET A 100 -0.15 -5.04 5.14
C MET A 100 1.23 -5.25 5.77
N LEU A 101 2.18 -5.75 4.99
CA LEU A 101 3.56 -5.94 5.45
C LEU A 101 4.24 -4.61 5.79
N TRP A 102 4.01 -3.57 4.99
CA TRP A 102 4.58 -2.24 5.22
C TRP A 102 3.97 -1.57 6.45
N LEU A 103 2.64 -1.56 6.58
CA LEU A 103 1.95 -1.04 7.76
C LEU A 103 2.39 -1.75 9.04
N TYR A 104 2.54 -3.07 9.00
CA TYR A 104 3.11 -3.84 10.12
C TYR A 104 4.51 -3.34 10.47
N SER A 105 5.37 -3.16 9.47
CA SER A 105 6.74 -2.71 9.70
C SER A 105 6.81 -1.32 10.34
N GLU A 106 5.93 -0.40 9.95
CA GLU A 106 5.89 0.95 10.51
C GLU A 106 5.29 0.98 11.92
N GLN A 107 4.14 0.33 12.13
CA GLN A 107 3.45 0.32 13.42
C GLN A 107 4.28 -0.37 14.51
N TYR A 108 5.02 -1.43 14.16
CA TYR A 108 5.83 -2.21 15.09
C TYR A 108 7.33 -1.86 15.05
N LYS A 109 7.74 -0.88 14.24
CA LYS A 109 9.15 -0.47 14.05
C LYS A 109 10.05 -1.64 13.62
N ARG A 110 9.54 -2.47 12.71
CA ARG A 110 10.18 -3.67 12.14
C ARG A 110 10.63 -3.45 10.70
N SER A 111 11.41 -2.41 10.46
CA SER A 111 11.97 -2.11 9.14
C SER A 111 12.91 -3.20 8.59
N ASP A 112 13.37 -4.12 9.46
CA ASP A 112 14.15 -5.30 9.09
C ASP A 112 13.42 -6.23 8.14
N VAL A 113 12.08 -6.21 8.14
CA VAL A 113 11.23 -7.03 7.26
C VAL A 113 11.53 -6.79 5.78
N PHE A 114 11.90 -5.55 5.40
CA PHE A 114 12.25 -5.20 4.02
C PHE A 114 13.76 -5.22 3.73
N LYS A 115 14.61 -5.47 4.73
CA LYS A 115 16.07 -5.31 4.65
C LYS A 115 16.71 -6.13 3.53
N ASN A 116 16.24 -7.37 3.33
CA ASN A 116 16.80 -8.29 2.36
C ASN A 116 16.00 -8.33 1.04
N MET A 117 14.93 -7.55 0.92
CA MET A 117 14.18 -7.47 -0.32
C MET A 117 14.97 -6.67 -1.35
N LYS A 118 15.11 -7.20 -2.56
CA LYS A 118 15.78 -6.51 -3.66
C LYS A 118 14.91 -5.36 -4.14
N ASP A 119 15.52 -4.20 -4.39
CA ASP A 119 14.86 -3.14 -5.15
C ASP A 119 14.74 -3.58 -6.60
N LEU A 120 13.50 -3.67 -7.10
CA LEU A 120 13.19 -4.06 -8.46
C LEU A 120 13.23 -2.87 -9.42
N ASN A 121 13.48 -1.66 -8.92
CA ASN A 121 13.78 -0.49 -9.72
C ASN A 121 15.18 -0.66 -10.32
N LEU A 122 15.29 -1.64 -11.22
CA LEU A 122 16.44 -1.82 -12.08
C LEU A 122 16.33 -0.70 -13.11
N SER A 123 17.20 0.30 -12.98
CA SER A 123 17.44 1.23 -14.08
C SER A 123 17.57 0.40 -15.35
N ILE A 124 16.69 0.64 -16.32
CA ILE A 124 16.90 0.20 -17.69
C ILE A 124 18.23 0.86 -18.07
N LEU A 125 19.31 0.09 -18.02
CA LEU A 125 20.59 0.47 -18.59
C LEU A 125 20.33 0.58 -20.09
N TYR A 126 20.05 1.80 -20.56
CA TYR A 126 20.14 2.16 -21.97
C TYR A 126 21.59 2.09 -22.43
#